data_AF-A0A2A4YV43-F1
#
_entry.id   AF-A0A2A4YV43-F1
#
_cell.length_a   1.000
_cell.length_b   1.000
_cell.length_c   1.000
_cell.angle_alpha   90.00
_cell.angle_beta   90.00
_cell.angle_gamma   90.00
#
_symmetry.space_group_name_H-M   'P 1'
#
loop_
_entity.id
_entity.type
_entity.pdbx_description
1 polymer ?
#
loop_
_entity_poly.entity_id
_entity_poly.type
_entity_poly.pdbx_seq_one_letter_code
_entity_poly.pdbx_strand_id
1 'polypeptide(L)'
;MNNINKFTVYLGSSGRCRPVFKETAKILGHLIGECGKSLIYGGMDAGLMGIVANNALSSGAHVTGIIPKKLKDSERIHPSLSETILVPDLWERKLKMFNRADAIIGLAGGFGTIDEVLEALYWANLGAHAKPIILVNTDNYWDEFIAYLGTLPDLSREHLIVVDNVADIFDALQNWTPPAITGDTNNMPHFENEILGDTDAPIIFEDASIRDGYFLATALGLKQLDKHQRPIGLLNDRGQFDHLIRWIDQAQKECFITERCTQLFSVGQSLADLQKKMDMQKDIHIDLQNEKWGPSETKTHIEIHEIE
;
A
#
# COMPACT_ATOMS: atom_id res chain seq x y z
N MET A 1 6.28 -11.44 -25.65
CA MET A 1 5.45 -11.24 -24.45
C MET A 1 6.38 -11.13 -23.26
N ASN A 2 6.32 -10.03 -22.51
CA ASN A 2 7.09 -9.90 -21.27
C ASN A 2 6.76 -11.09 -20.36
N ASN A 3 7.78 -11.76 -19.82
CA ASN A 3 7.62 -13.01 -19.06
C ASN A 3 7.14 -12.72 -17.63
N ILE A 4 6.00 -12.04 -17.49
CA ILE A 4 5.39 -11.68 -16.20
C ILE A 4 4.69 -12.92 -15.65
N ASN A 5 5.21 -13.44 -14.53
CA ASN A 5 4.69 -14.63 -13.87
C ASN A 5 4.34 -14.40 -12.40
N LYS A 6 4.97 -13.43 -11.75
CA LYS A 6 4.80 -13.14 -10.33
C LYS A 6 4.21 -11.75 -10.11
N PHE A 7 3.06 -11.70 -9.45
CA PHE A 7 2.37 -10.47 -9.11
C PHE A 7 2.49 -10.19 -7.62
N THR A 8 3.08 -9.04 -7.27
CA THR A 8 2.91 -8.51 -5.92
C THR A 8 1.61 -7.71 -5.87
N VAL A 9 0.76 -8.01 -4.91
CA VAL A 9 -0.51 -7.28 -4.70
C VAL A 9 -0.44 -6.53 -3.37
N TYR A 10 -0.54 -5.20 -3.47
CA TYR A 10 -0.71 -4.28 -2.36
C TYR A 10 -2.20 -3.95 -2.22
N LEU A 11 -2.77 -4.15 -1.03
CA LEU A 11 -4.22 -4.06 -0.81
C LEU A 11 -4.60 -3.83 0.65
N GLY A 12 -5.81 -3.31 0.86
CA GLY A 12 -6.34 -3.06 2.19
C GLY A 12 -6.66 -4.32 3.00
N SER A 13 -6.33 -4.30 4.29
CA SER A 13 -6.69 -5.34 5.25
C SER A 13 -8.10 -5.18 5.86
N SER A 14 -8.91 -4.24 5.36
CA SER A 14 -10.22 -3.95 5.93
C SER A 14 -11.27 -5.00 5.55
N GLY A 15 -11.84 -5.66 6.56
CA GLY A 15 -12.99 -6.54 6.39
C GLY A 15 -14.33 -5.79 6.31
N ARG A 16 -14.33 -4.47 6.53
CA ARG A 16 -15.53 -3.61 6.60
C ARG A 16 -15.81 -2.84 5.32
N CYS A 17 -14.96 -2.96 4.30
CA CYS A 17 -15.15 -2.31 3.00
C CYS A 17 -16.40 -2.83 2.26
N ARG A 18 -16.89 -2.04 1.30
CA ARG A 18 -18.03 -2.40 0.46
C ARG A 18 -17.81 -3.72 -0.30
N PRO A 19 -18.88 -4.50 -0.58
CA PRO A 19 -18.78 -5.78 -1.28
C PRO A 19 -18.08 -5.74 -2.64
N VAL A 20 -18.17 -4.61 -3.37
CA VAL A 20 -17.54 -4.48 -4.70
C VAL A 20 -16.03 -4.70 -4.64
N PHE A 21 -15.35 -4.20 -3.61
CA PHE A 21 -13.90 -4.37 -3.45
C PHE A 21 -13.52 -5.80 -3.08
N LYS A 22 -14.38 -6.47 -2.31
CA LYS A 22 -14.24 -7.90 -1.97
C LYS A 22 -14.35 -8.76 -3.23
N GLU A 23 -15.32 -8.47 -4.10
CA GLU A 23 -15.47 -9.19 -5.37
C GLU A 23 -14.29 -8.91 -6.30
N THR A 24 -13.79 -7.67 -6.37
CA THR A 24 -12.55 -7.34 -7.11
C THR A 24 -11.36 -8.19 -6.64
N ALA A 25 -11.13 -8.28 -5.33
CA ALA A 25 -10.03 -9.09 -4.76
C ALA A 25 -10.21 -10.60 -5.07
N LYS A 26 -11.45 -11.09 -5.00
CA LYS A 26 -11.80 -12.48 -5.33
C LYS A 26 -11.53 -12.79 -6.80
N ILE A 27 -12.01 -11.96 -7.72
CA ILE A 27 -11.80 -12.14 -9.16
C ILE A 27 -10.32 -12.06 -9.49
N LEU A 28 -9.57 -11.10 -8.91
CA LEU A 28 -8.12 -11.03 -9.13
C LEU A 28 -7.40 -12.31 -8.70
N GLY A 29 -7.69 -12.81 -7.50
CA GLY A 29 -7.09 -14.05 -6.99
C GLY A 29 -7.36 -15.21 -7.94
N HIS A 30 -8.62 -15.39 -8.35
CA HIS A 30 -9.02 -16.42 -9.30
C HIS A 30 -8.26 -16.32 -10.63
N LEU A 31 -8.22 -15.13 -11.24
CA LEU A 31 -7.54 -14.88 -12.50
C LEU A 31 -6.03 -15.19 -12.43
N ILE A 32 -5.36 -14.81 -11.33
CA ILE A 32 -3.94 -15.13 -11.14
C ILE A 32 -3.72 -16.65 -11.19
N GLY A 33 -4.56 -17.44 -10.50
CA GLY A 33 -4.47 -18.89 -10.50
C GLY A 33 -4.81 -19.53 -11.84
N GLU A 34 -5.93 -19.13 -12.47
CA GLU A 34 -6.34 -19.65 -13.78
C GLU A 34 -5.30 -19.40 -14.88
N CYS A 35 -4.61 -18.27 -14.82
CA CYS A 35 -3.54 -17.93 -15.76
C CYS A 35 -2.19 -18.61 -15.43
N GLY A 36 -2.14 -19.48 -14.41
CA GLY A 36 -0.93 -20.18 -13.98
C GLY A 36 0.14 -19.25 -13.42
N LYS A 37 -0.26 -18.15 -12.78
CA LYS A 37 0.63 -17.11 -12.23
C LYS A 37 0.77 -17.28 -10.72
N SER A 38 1.71 -16.54 -10.12
CA SER A 38 1.97 -16.56 -8.69
C SER A 38 1.58 -15.25 -8.03
N LEU A 39 1.05 -15.35 -6.80
CA LEU A 39 0.70 -14.21 -5.97
C LEU A 39 1.74 -14.02 -4.86
N ILE A 40 2.21 -12.80 -4.69
CA ILE A 40 3.01 -12.36 -3.55
C ILE A 40 2.23 -11.27 -2.83
N TYR A 41 2.07 -11.37 -1.53
CA TYR A 41 1.34 -10.38 -0.74
C TYR A 41 1.84 -10.34 0.70
N GLY A 42 1.17 -9.53 1.53
CA GLY A 42 1.55 -9.28 2.91
C GLY A 42 1.29 -10.42 3.92
N GLY A 43 0.77 -11.58 3.51
CA GLY A 43 0.71 -12.79 4.33
C GLY A 43 -0.39 -12.87 5.41
N MET A 44 -1.22 -11.84 5.56
CA MET A 44 -2.27 -11.79 6.58
C MET A 44 -3.63 -12.25 6.04
N ASP A 45 -4.37 -13.00 6.84
CA ASP A 45 -5.79 -13.35 6.66
C ASP A 45 -6.70 -12.25 7.26
N ALA A 46 -6.80 -11.13 6.56
CA ALA A 46 -7.67 -10.01 6.95
C ALA A 46 -8.24 -9.27 5.73
N GLY A 47 -9.56 -9.12 5.67
CA GLY A 47 -10.25 -8.36 4.62
C GLY A 47 -9.83 -8.79 3.21
N LEU A 48 -9.48 -7.83 2.35
CA LEU A 48 -9.12 -8.13 0.96
C LEU A 48 -7.88 -9.03 0.86
N MET A 49 -6.95 -8.96 1.82
CA MET A 49 -5.74 -9.79 1.86
C MET A 49 -6.08 -11.28 1.95
N GLY A 50 -6.99 -11.67 2.85
CA GLY A 50 -7.45 -13.05 2.96
C GLY A 50 -8.24 -13.49 1.72
N ILE A 51 -9.10 -12.61 1.20
CA ILE A 51 -9.94 -12.90 0.02
C ILE A 51 -9.09 -13.19 -1.22
N VAL A 52 -8.12 -12.33 -1.56
CA VAL A 52 -7.28 -12.54 -2.75
C VAL A 52 -6.43 -13.82 -2.62
N ALA A 53 -5.87 -14.08 -1.44
CA ALA A 53 -5.02 -15.24 -1.20
C ALA A 53 -5.81 -16.56 -1.33
N ASN A 54 -6.98 -16.64 -0.70
CA ASN A 54 -7.83 -17.84 -0.76
C ASN A 54 -8.31 -18.15 -2.19
N ASN A 55 -8.67 -17.13 -2.96
CA ASN A 55 -9.14 -17.33 -4.34
C ASN A 55 -7.98 -17.67 -5.29
N ALA A 56 -6.78 -17.14 -5.06
CA ALA A 56 -5.58 -17.55 -5.77
C ALA A 56 -5.21 -19.01 -5.47
N LEU A 57 -5.16 -19.40 -4.20
CA LEU A 57 -4.86 -20.77 -3.77
C LEU A 57 -5.85 -21.79 -4.35
N SER A 58 -7.15 -21.53 -4.23
CA SER A 58 -8.20 -22.42 -4.73
C SER A 58 -8.20 -22.55 -6.26
N SER A 59 -7.61 -21.58 -6.95
CA SER A 59 -7.43 -21.58 -8.41
C SER A 59 -6.06 -22.12 -8.84
N GLY A 60 -5.29 -22.70 -7.91
CA GLY A 60 -4.01 -23.37 -8.19
C GLY A 60 -2.79 -22.45 -8.25
N ALA A 61 -2.91 -21.17 -7.88
CA ALA A 61 -1.76 -20.27 -7.80
C ALA A 61 -0.79 -20.68 -6.69
N HIS A 62 0.50 -20.50 -6.92
CA HIS A 62 1.48 -20.45 -5.84
C HIS A 62 1.37 -19.11 -5.12
N VAL A 63 1.12 -19.13 -3.80
CA VAL A 63 0.91 -17.91 -2.99
C VAL A 63 1.98 -17.78 -1.92
N THR A 64 2.78 -16.71 -2.01
CA THR A 64 3.81 -16.33 -1.04
C THR A 64 3.31 -15.20 -0.14
N GLY A 65 3.33 -15.41 1.19
CA GLY A 65 3.13 -14.34 2.18
C GLY A 65 4.44 -13.88 2.79
N ILE A 66 4.66 -12.56 2.84
CA ILE A 66 5.85 -11.97 3.47
C ILE A 66 5.42 -11.19 4.71
N ILE A 67 5.94 -11.61 5.86
CA ILE A 67 5.41 -11.23 7.17
C ILE A 67 6.56 -10.78 8.08
N PRO A 68 6.48 -9.60 8.73
CA PRO A 68 7.45 -9.21 9.74
C PRO A 68 7.47 -10.19 10.91
N LYS A 69 8.66 -10.52 11.44
CA LYS A 69 8.86 -11.41 12.60
C LYS A 69 8.05 -10.99 13.82
N LYS A 70 7.81 -9.68 14.00
CA LYS A 70 6.98 -9.15 15.09
C LYS A 70 5.51 -9.57 15.02
N LEU A 71 5.03 -10.04 13.87
CA LEU A 71 3.67 -10.53 13.66
C LEU A 71 3.60 -12.06 13.61
N LYS A 72 4.72 -12.78 13.84
CA LYS A 72 4.79 -14.24 13.69
C LYS A 72 3.80 -15.02 14.55
N ASP A 73 3.37 -14.48 15.68
CA ASP A 73 2.41 -15.14 16.59
C ASP A 73 0.98 -14.61 16.40
N SER A 74 0.76 -13.81 15.35
CA SER A 74 -0.55 -13.28 15.05
C SER A 74 -1.48 -14.38 14.57
N GLU A 75 -2.62 -14.52 15.23
CA GLU A 75 -3.75 -15.35 14.78
C GLU A 75 -4.31 -14.96 13.40
N ARG A 76 -3.81 -13.86 12.83
CA ARG A 76 -4.17 -13.35 11.50
C ARG A 76 -3.16 -13.75 10.43
N ILE A 77 -2.14 -14.55 10.72
CA ILE A 77 -1.30 -15.09 9.65
C ILE A 77 -2.12 -16.10 8.84
N HIS A 78 -2.04 -15.99 7.51
CA HIS A 78 -2.80 -16.88 6.65
C HIS A 78 -2.28 -18.33 6.75
N PRO A 79 -3.15 -19.29 7.11
CA PRO A 79 -2.74 -20.64 7.51
C PRO A 79 -2.23 -21.53 6.38
N SER A 80 -2.72 -21.31 5.16
CA SER A 80 -2.59 -22.26 4.04
C SER A 80 -1.78 -21.73 2.86
N LEU A 81 -0.83 -20.83 3.13
CA LEU A 81 0.03 -20.28 2.08
C LEU A 81 0.97 -21.34 1.49
N SER A 82 1.33 -21.18 0.22
CA SER A 82 2.31 -22.07 -0.43
C SER A 82 3.73 -21.83 0.08
N GLU A 83 4.02 -20.58 0.50
CA GLU A 83 5.28 -20.17 1.11
C GLU A 83 5.01 -19.01 2.10
N THR A 84 5.59 -19.09 3.29
CA THR A 84 5.58 -17.99 4.26
C THR A 84 7.02 -17.56 4.54
N ILE A 85 7.31 -16.28 4.42
CA ILE A 85 8.65 -15.71 4.62
C ILE A 85 8.60 -14.71 5.75
N LEU A 86 9.39 -14.96 6.79
CA LEU A 86 9.57 -14.04 7.91
C LEU A 86 10.71 -13.07 7.63
N VAL A 87 10.47 -11.78 7.84
CA VAL A 87 11.45 -10.69 7.62
C VAL A 87 11.62 -9.84 8.89
N PRO A 88 12.75 -9.13 9.06
CA PRO A 88 13.02 -8.37 10.30
C PRO A 88 11.98 -7.29 10.62
N ASP A 89 11.54 -6.53 9.61
CA ASP A 89 10.70 -5.35 9.79
C ASP A 89 9.78 -5.09 8.59
N LEU A 90 9.07 -3.95 8.61
CA LEU A 90 8.12 -3.56 7.57
C LEU A 90 8.81 -3.14 6.26
N TRP A 91 10.01 -2.57 6.33
CA TRP A 91 10.70 -2.13 5.13
C TRP A 91 11.25 -3.34 4.36
N GLU A 92 11.94 -4.25 5.05
CA GLU A 92 12.41 -5.52 4.47
C GLU A 92 11.25 -6.34 3.87
N ARG A 93 10.06 -6.23 4.45
CA ARG A 93 8.83 -6.82 3.90
C ARG A 93 8.49 -6.22 2.53
N LYS A 94 8.38 -4.88 2.43
CA LYS A 94 8.05 -4.20 1.18
C LYS A 94 9.11 -4.46 0.11
N LEU A 95 10.39 -4.35 0.48
CA LEU A 95 11.52 -4.62 -0.42
C LEU A 95 11.51 -6.06 -0.94
N LYS A 96 11.25 -7.07 -0.08
CA LYS A 96 11.20 -8.48 -0.48
C LYS A 96 10.01 -8.77 -1.40
N MET A 97 8.84 -8.17 -1.10
CA MET A 97 7.65 -8.25 -1.97
C MET A 97 7.95 -7.64 -3.35
N PHE A 98 8.54 -6.45 -3.37
CA PHE A 98 8.95 -5.78 -4.60
C PHE A 98 9.94 -6.64 -5.40
N ASN A 99 11.01 -7.12 -4.78
CA ASN A 99 12.07 -7.87 -5.46
C ASN A 99 11.61 -9.19 -6.07
N ARG A 100 10.58 -9.83 -5.50
CA ARG A 100 10.04 -11.10 -6.02
C ARG A 100 9.00 -10.93 -7.13
N ALA A 101 8.49 -9.72 -7.34
CA ALA A 101 7.50 -9.44 -8.37
C ALA A 101 8.12 -9.14 -9.74
N ASP A 102 7.40 -9.56 -10.78
CA ASP A 102 7.57 -9.08 -12.15
C ASP A 102 6.68 -7.85 -12.42
N ALA A 103 5.51 -7.79 -11.76
CA ALA A 103 4.54 -6.70 -11.82
C ALA A 103 3.89 -6.43 -10.46
N ILE A 104 3.47 -5.19 -10.24
CA ILE A 104 2.86 -4.73 -8.99
C ILE A 104 1.41 -4.34 -9.24
N ILE A 105 0.49 -4.78 -8.40
CA ILE A 105 -0.94 -4.44 -8.47
C ILE A 105 -1.36 -3.77 -7.16
N GLY A 106 -1.91 -2.56 -7.24
CA GLY A 106 -2.57 -1.87 -6.14
C GLY A 106 -4.09 -2.03 -6.25
N LEU A 107 -4.69 -2.81 -5.33
CA LEU A 107 -6.14 -2.80 -5.09
C LEU A 107 -6.49 -1.76 -4.03
N ALA A 108 -7.78 -1.43 -3.93
CA ALA A 108 -8.28 -0.48 -2.92
C ALA A 108 -7.73 -0.76 -1.50
N GLY A 109 -7.26 0.29 -0.84
CA GLY A 109 -6.51 0.20 0.39
C GLY A 109 -6.25 1.57 1.03
N GLY A 110 -5.70 1.55 2.25
CA GLY A 110 -5.46 2.76 3.04
C GLY A 110 -4.01 3.23 2.98
N PHE A 111 -3.53 3.89 4.04
CA PHE A 111 -2.17 4.44 4.11
C PHE A 111 -1.06 3.43 3.81
N GLY A 112 -1.15 2.20 4.32
CA GLY A 112 -0.15 1.17 4.00
C GLY A 112 -0.11 0.81 2.51
N THR A 113 -1.25 0.82 1.83
CA THR A 113 -1.31 0.49 0.40
C THR A 113 -0.74 1.61 -0.46
N ILE A 114 -1.06 2.89 -0.14
CA ILE A 114 -0.43 4.01 -0.86
C ILE A 114 1.06 4.15 -0.53
N ASP A 115 1.51 3.79 0.68
CA ASP A 115 2.93 3.71 1.04
C ASP A 115 3.66 2.73 0.12
N GLU A 116 3.16 1.51 -0.01
CA GLU A 116 3.73 0.48 -0.90
C GLU A 116 3.71 0.88 -2.38
N VAL A 117 2.63 1.52 -2.87
CA VAL A 117 2.53 2.00 -4.26
C VAL A 117 3.46 3.18 -4.53
N LEU A 118 3.48 4.18 -3.64
CA LEU A 118 4.32 5.38 -3.80
C LEU A 118 5.80 5.04 -3.67
N GLU A 119 6.16 4.08 -2.82
CA GLU A 119 7.53 3.54 -2.74
C GLU A 119 7.98 2.98 -4.10
N ALA A 120 7.16 2.13 -4.71
CA ALA A 120 7.46 1.59 -6.04
C ALA A 120 7.51 2.68 -7.12
N LEU A 121 6.58 3.64 -7.11
CA LEU A 121 6.62 4.77 -8.05
C LEU A 121 7.84 5.68 -7.82
N TYR A 122 8.30 5.83 -6.58
CA TYR A 122 9.50 6.59 -6.27
C TYR A 122 10.75 5.90 -6.80
N TRP A 123 10.88 4.58 -6.62
CA TRP A 123 11.97 3.83 -7.23
C TRP A 123 11.92 3.84 -8.76
N ALA A 124 10.72 3.92 -9.36
CA ALA A 124 10.55 4.17 -10.78
C ALA A 124 11.05 5.57 -11.20
N ASN A 125 10.77 6.62 -10.43
CA ASN A 125 11.30 7.97 -10.64
C ASN A 125 12.83 8.02 -10.53
N LEU A 126 13.41 7.23 -9.63
CA LEU A 126 14.87 7.07 -9.54
C LEU A 126 15.46 6.26 -10.70
N GLY A 127 14.64 5.69 -11.57
CA GLY A 127 15.07 4.83 -12.68
C GLY A 127 15.61 3.47 -12.23
N ALA A 128 15.30 3.02 -11.01
CA ALA A 128 15.87 1.82 -10.41
C ALA A 128 15.24 0.50 -10.90
N HIS A 129 14.13 0.56 -11.63
CA HIS A 129 13.47 -0.61 -12.19
C HIS A 129 12.58 -0.30 -13.41
N ALA A 130 12.17 -1.36 -14.11
CA ALA A 130 11.24 -1.32 -15.23
C ALA A 130 10.03 -2.27 -15.01
N LYS A 131 9.55 -2.39 -13.77
CA LYS A 131 8.32 -3.13 -13.43
C LYS A 131 7.08 -2.27 -13.65
N PRO A 132 6.00 -2.80 -14.24
CA PRO A 132 4.72 -2.10 -14.33
C PRO A 132 4.03 -2.07 -12.96
N ILE A 133 3.39 -0.94 -12.66
CA ILE A 133 2.59 -0.70 -11.46
C ILE A 133 1.16 -0.45 -11.91
N ILE A 134 0.26 -1.37 -11.56
CA ILE A 134 -1.14 -1.36 -12.00
C ILE A 134 -2.02 -0.91 -10.84
N LEU A 135 -2.78 0.16 -11.00
CA LEU A 135 -3.87 0.52 -10.09
C LEU A 135 -5.21 0.03 -10.65
N VAL A 136 -5.93 -0.74 -9.84
CA VAL A 136 -7.28 -1.22 -10.20
C VAL A 136 -8.31 -0.25 -9.61
N ASN A 137 -8.84 0.63 -10.45
CA ASN A 137 -9.77 1.71 -10.12
C ASN A 137 -11.23 1.24 -10.02
N THR A 138 -11.46 0.20 -9.23
CA THR A 138 -12.81 -0.31 -8.99
C THR A 138 -13.70 0.78 -8.42
N ASP A 139 -14.83 1.03 -9.09
CA ASP A 139 -15.84 2.02 -8.67
C ASP A 139 -15.23 3.40 -8.39
N ASN A 140 -14.26 3.82 -9.23
CA ASN A 140 -13.61 5.13 -9.17
C ASN A 140 -12.87 5.41 -7.85
N TYR A 141 -12.52 4.36 -7.09
CA TYR A 141 -11.88 4.50 -5.76
C TYR A 141 -10.58 5.31 -5.80
N TRP A 142 -9.80 5.16 -6.86
CA TRP A 142 -8.51 5.81 -7.04
C TRP A 142 -8.58 7.14 -7.79
N ASP A 143 -9.75 7.63 -8.24
CA ASP A 143 -9.86 8.86 -9.06
C ASP A 143 -9.10 10.04 -8.46
N GLU A 144 -9.37 10.34 -7.19
CA GLU A 144 -8.72 11.45 -6.49
C GLU A 144 -7.22 11.20 -6.28
N PHE A 145 -6.81 9.95 -6.02
CA PHE A 145 -5.39 9.62 -5.89
C PHE A 145 -4.64 9.71 -7.22
N ILE A 146 -5.26 9.24 -8.32
CA ILE A 146 -4.71 9.34 -9.68
C ILE A 146 -4.62 10.80 -10.09
N ALA A 147 -5.62 11.62 -9.77
CA ALA A 147 -5.56 13.06 -9.98
C ALA A 147 -4.41 13.70 -9.19
N TYR A 148 -4.23 13.33 -7.92
CA TYR A 148 -3.07 13.75 -7.12
C TYR A 148 -1.75 13.36 -7.79
N LEU A 149 -1.56 12.08 -8.14
CA LEU A 149 -0.39 11.59 -8.87
C LEU A 149 -0.15 12.40 -10.16
N GLY A 150 -1.22 12.72 -10.89
CA GLY A 150 -1.16 13.50 -12.12
C GLY A 150 -0.60 14.91 -11.95
N THR A 151 -0.72 15.49 -10.75
CA THR A 151 -0.14 16.81 -10.41
C THR A 151 1.34 16.76 -10.07
N LEU A 152 1.90 15.58 -9.77
CA LEU A 152 3.28 15.44 -9.31
C LEU A 152 4.25 15.62 -10.49
N PRO A 153 5.25 16.51 -10.36
CA PRO A 153 6.16 16.85 -11.45
C PRO A 153 7.14 15.71 -11.79
N ASP A 154 7.42 14.85 -10.82
CA ASP A 154 8.42 13.77 -10.85
C ASP A 154 7.77 12.37 -10.96
N LEU A 155 6.52 12.29 -11.40
CA LEU A 155 5.87 11.00 -11.66
C LEU A 155 6.40 10.35 -12.96
N SER A 156 6.99 9.16 -12.83
CA SER A 156 7.25 8.25 -13.96
C SER A 156 5.96 7.62 -14.49
N ARG A 157 5.22 8.39 -15.30
CA ARG A 157 3.92 7.99 -15.86
C ARG A 157 3.98 6.69 -16.68
N GLU A 158 5.12 6.40 -17.30
CA GLU A 158 5.33 5.20 -18.10
C GLU A 158 5.28 3.89 -17.29
N HIS A 159 5.49 3.93 -15.97
CA HIS A 159 5.35 2.76 -15.10
C HIS A 159 3.92 2.55 -14.60
N LEU A 160 3.07 3.59 -14.63
CA LEU A 160 1.73 3.56 -14.07
C LEU A 160 0.71 3.13 -15.12
N ILE A 161 -0.01 2.05 -14.84
CA ILE A 161 -1.14 1.56 -15.61
C ILE A 161 -2.38 1.68 -14.72
N VAL A 162 -3.46 2.24 -15.25
CA VAL A 162 -4.77 2.28 -14.57
C VAL A 162 -5.75 1.42 -15.36
N VAL A 163 -6.44 0.54 -14.66
CA VAL A 163 -7.54 -0.26 -15.20
C VAL A 163 -8.73 -0.17 -14.27
N ASP A 164 -9.96 -0.13 -14.81
CA ASP A 164 -11.16 -0.08 -13.97
C ASP A 164 -11.55 -1.48 -13.45
N ASN A 165 -11.19 -2.53 -14.19
CA ASN A 165 -11.49 -3.91 -13.86
C ASN A 165 -10.24 -4.80 -13.87
N VAL A 166 -10.23 -5.80 -12.98
CA VAL A 166 -9.12 -6.76 -12.88
C VAL A 166 -8.95 -7.63 -14.13
N ALA A 167 -10.02 -7.81 -14.91
CA ALA A 167 -9.99 -8.54 -16.17
C ALA A 167 -9.08 -7.87 -17.21
N ASP A 168 -8.93 -6.54 -17.14
CA ASP A 168 -8.19 -5.75 -18.13
C ASP A 168 -6.67 -5.76 -17.86
N ILE A 169 -6.22 -6.28 -16.72
CA ILE A 169 -4.81 -6.25 -16.30
C ILE A 169 -3.91 -6.95 -17.31
N PHE A 170 -4.27 -8.17 -17.73
CA PHE A 170 -3.43 -8.97 -18.63
C PHE A 170 -3.33 -8.36 -20.02
N ASP A 171 -4.42 -7.78 -20.53
CA ASP A 171 -4.43 -7.09 -21.82
C ASP A 171 -3.65 -5.78 -21.76
N ALA A 172 -3.77 -5.02 -20.66
CA ALA A 172 -2.96 -3.82 -20.44
C ALA A 172 -1.46 -4.16 -20.40
N LEU A 173 -1.09 -5.25 -19.73
CA LEU A 173 0.30 -5.73 -19.65
C LEU A 173 0.86 -6.22 -20.98
N GLN A 174 0.02 -6.80 -21.85
CA GLN A 174 0.44 -7.21 -23.20
C GLN A 174 0.81 -6.01 -24.08
N ASN A 175 0.11 -4.88 -23.90
CA ASN A 175 0.31 -3.65 -24.67
C ASN A 175 1.35 -2.73 -24.03
N TRP A 176 1.79 -3.01 -22.80
CA TRP A 176 2.75 -2.20 -22.08
C TRP A 176 4.19 -2.54 -22.44
N THR A 177 5.00 -1.49 -22.65
CA THR A 177 6.42 -1.62 -22.96
C THR A 177 7.24 -1.15 -21.76
N PRO A 178 8.17 -1.99 -21.25
CA PRO A 178 9.02 -1.60 -20.14
C PRO A 178 9.92 -0.41 -20.50
N PRO A 179 9.98 0.63 -19.66
CA PRO A 179 10.91 1.73 -19.85
C PRO A 179 12.35 1.30 -19.58
N ALA A 180 13.30 2.13 -20.01
CA ALA A 180 14.72 1.86 -19.75
C ALA A 180 15.04 2.06 -18.26
N ILE A 181 15.85 1.16 -17.69
CA ILE A 181 16.46 1.37 -16.37
C ILE A 181 17.59 2.37 -16.53
N THR A 182 17.46 3.54 -15.89
CA THR A 182 18.41 4.66 -15.99
C THR A 182 19.14 4.95 -14.68
N GLY A 183 18.69 4.38 -13.57
CA GLY A 183 19.23 4.57 -12.23
C GLY A 183 19.98 3.36 -11.68
N ASP A 184 20.34 3.45 -10.40
CA ASP A 184 21.01 2.36 -9.68
C ASP A 184 19.98 1.36 -9.14
N THR A 185 20.01 0.14 -9.68
CA THR A 185 19.11 -0.95 -9.27
C THR A 185 19.38 -1.50 -7.88
N ASN A 186 20.50 -1.12 -7.24
CA ASN A 186 20.85 -1.53 -5.89
C ASN A 186 20.51 -0.46 -4.83
N ASN A 187 20.10 0.74 -5.26
CA ASN A 187 19.76 1.83 -4.37
C ASN A 187 18.25 2.03 -4.30
N MET A 188 17.64 1.41 -3.30
CA MET A 188 16.20 1.43 -3.04
C MET A 188 15.93 2.17 -1.73
N PRO A 189 16.02 3.51 -1.72
CA PRO A 189 15.93 4.31 -0.49
C PRO A 189 14.53 4.24 0.13
N HIS A 190 14.49 4.50 1.43
CA HIS A 190 13.28 4.40 2.25
C HIS A 190 13.31 5.40 3.42
N PHE A 191 12.16 5.64 4.04
CA PHE A 191 12.00 6.74 5.02
C PHE A 191 11.73 6.30 6.46
N GLU A 192 11.52 5.01 6.73
CA GLU A 192 11.20 4.52 8.07
C GLU A 192 12.25 4.93 9.11
N ASN A 193 13.55 4.82 8.79
CA ASN A 193 14.61 5.19 9.71
C ASN A 193 14.66 6.70 10.00
N GLU A 194 14.38 7.53 9.00
CA GLU A 194 14.34 8.99 9.16
C GLU A 194 13.13 9.42 10.00
N ILE A 195 11.99 8.77 9.80
CA ILE A 195 10.75 9.04 10.53
C ILE A 195 10.88 8.61 11.99
N LEU A 196 11.47 7.42 12.24
CA LEU A 196 11.64 6.81 13.56
C LEU A 196 12.90 7.27 14.29
N GLY A 197 13.63 8.24 13.77
CA GLY A 197 14.78 8.85 14.44
C GLY A 197 14.40 9.48 15.78
N ASP A 198 15.41 9.69 16.64
CA ASP A 198 15.26 10.28 17.97
C ASP A 198 15.01 11.80 17.88
N THR A 199 13.80 12.18 17.48
CA THR A 199 13.35 13.56 17.38
C THR A 199 11.83 13.70 17.46
N ASP A 200 11.38 14.76 18.13
CA ASP A 200 9.98 15.16 18.17
C ASP A 200 9.64 16.25 17.13
N ALA A 201 10.59 16.60 16.26
CA ALA A 201 10.38 17.63 15.25
C ALA A 201 9.20 17.28 14.33
N PRO A 202 8.31 18.24 14.03
CA PRO A 202 7.19 17.99 13.13
C PRO A 202 7.68 17.62 11.73
N ILE A 203 6.88 16.82 11.03
CA ILE A 203 7.09 16.47 9.63
C ILE A 203 6.18 17.38 8.81
N ILE A 204 6.76 18.30 8.04
CA ILE A 204 6.03 19.33 7.29
C ILE A 204 6.25 19.13 5.80
N PHE A 205 5.16 19.13 5.04
CA PHE A 205 5.16 19.04 3.59
C PHE A 205 4.67 20.36 2.99
N GLU A 206 5.53 21.03 2.25
CA GLU A 206 5.24 22.30 1.56
C GLU A 206 4.97 22.10 0.07
N ASP A 207 5.65 21.13 -0.53
CA ASP A 207 5.55 20.78 -1.93
C ASP A 207 5.05 19.35 -2.11
N ALA A 208 4.50 19.07 -3.30
CA ALA A 208 4.03 17.76 -3.68
C ALA A 208 4.95 17.17 -4.75
N SER A 209 5.63 16.08 -4.40
CA SER A 209 6.43 15.24 -5.29
C SER A 209 6.14 13.77 -4.99
N ILE A 210 6.59 12.85 -5.84
CA ILE A 210 6.50 11.41 -5.56
C ILE A 210 7.30 11.06 -4.31
N ARG A 211 8.48 11.68 -4.15
CA ARG A 211 9.30 11.51 -2.94
C ARG A 211 8.53 11.91 -1.69
N ASP A 212 7.92 13.10 -1.69
CA ASP A 212 7.22 13.66 -0.53
C ASP A 212 5.90 12.93 -0.27
N GLY A 213 5.21 12.50 -1.34
CA GLY A 213 4.04 11.63 -1.23
C GLY A 213 4.38 10.30 -0.58
N TYR A 214 5.47 9.65 -1.01
CA TYR A 214 5.96 8.41 -0.40
C TYR A 214 6.30 8.64 1.08
N PHE A 215 7.09 9.67 1.41
CA PHE A 215 7.42 10.00 2.79
C PHE A 215 6.17 10.22 3.65
N LEU A 216 5.21 11.01 3.17
CA LEU A 216 3.95 11.28 3.86
C LEU A 216 3.17 9.98 4.11
N ALA A 217 3.06 9.11 3.09
CA ALA A 217 2.38 7.83 3.23
C ALA A 217 3.06 6.92 4.25
N THR A 218 4.39 6.85 4.26
CA THR A 218 5.18 6.11 5.26
C THR A 218 4.95 6.68 6.66
N ALA A 219 4.99 8.01 6.82
CA ALA A 219 4.78 8.67 8.11
C ALA A 219 3.35 8.43 8.63
N LEU A 220 2.32 8.56 7.79
CA LEU A 220 0.94 8.27 8.17
C LEU A 220 0.76 6.79 8.52
N GLY A 221 1.37 5.87 7.75
CA GLY A 221 1.32 4.44 8.00
C GLY A 221 1.97 4.03 9.33
N LEU A 222 3.15 4.59 9.63
CA LEU A 222 3.86 4.34 10.88
C LEU A 222 3.14 4.97 12.09
N LYS A 223 2.60 6.18 11.95
CA LYS A 223 1.78 6.83 12.98
C LYS A 223 0.48 6.05 13.26
N GLN A 224 -0.17 5.54 12.21
CA GLN A 224 -1.34 4.64 12.34
C GLN A 224 -0.99 3.36 13.11
N LEU A 225 0.26 2.90 13.05
CA LEU A 225 0.78 1.72 13.75
C LEU A 225 1.40 2.06 15.12
N ASP A 226 1.21 3.29 15.61
CA ASP A 226 1.72 3.79 16.89
C ASP A 226 3.25 3.66 17.01
N LYS A 227 3.97 3.85 15.89
CA LYS A 227 5.44 3.78 15.85
C LYS A 227 6.11 5.12 16.13
N HIS A 228 5.39 6.22 15.96
CA HIS A 228 5.79 7.56 16.35
C HIS A 228 4.53 8.42 16.55
N GLN A 229 4.67 9.56 17.23
CA GLN A 229 3.58 10.52 17.44
C GLN A 229 3.88 11.93 16.91
N ARG A 230 5.04 12.11 16.23
CA ARG A 230 5.45 13.37 15.61
C ARG A 230 4.29 14.07 14.85
N PRO A 231 4.08 15.38 15.03
CA PRO A 231 3.06 16.11 14.29
C PRO A 231 3.32 16.06 12.79
N ILE A 232 2.27 15.87 11.98
CA ILE A 232 2.37 15.84 10.51
C ILE A 232 1.58 17.01 9.94
N GLY A 233 2.20 17.86 9.12
CA GLY A 233 1.57 19.05 8.56
C GLY A 233 1.64 19.11 7.04
N LEU A 234 0.53 19.44 6.39
CA LEU A 234 0.43 19.73 4.97
C LEU A 234 0.16 21.23 4.79
N LEU A 235 1.11 21.96 4.20
CA LEU A 235 0.88 23.32 3.75
C LEU A 235 0.20 23.24 2.37
N ASN A 236 -1.09 23.55 2.31
CA ASN A 236 -1.92 23.43 1.12
C ASN A 236 -2.37 24.80 0.60
N ASP A 237 -1.43 25.75 0.51
CA ASP A 237 -1.64 27.14 0.12
C ASP A 237 -1.98 27.33 -1.37
N ARG A 238 -1.69 26.31 -2.19
CA ARG A 238 -1.91 26.30 -3.65
C ARG A 238 -2.86 25.20 -4.10
N GLY A 239 -3.48 24.47 -3.16
CA GLY A 239 -4.35 23.32 -3.45
C GLY A 239 -3.58 22.06 -3.90
N GLN A 240 -2.26 22.00 -3.71
CA GLN A 240 -1.40 20.90 -4.14
C GLN A 240 -1.73 19.55 -3.47
N PHE A 241 -2.43 19.56 -2.33
CA PHE A 241 -2.87 18.36 -1.61
C PHE A 241 -4.39 18.13 -1.70
N ASP A 242 -5.15 18.95 -2.44
CA ASP A 242 -6.63 18.87 -2.50
C ASP A 242 -7.13 17.49 -2.89
N HIS A 243 -6.54 16.93 -3.94
CA HIS A 243 -6.87 15.60 -4.45
C HIS A 243 -6.51 14.50 -3.44
N LEU A 244 -5.34 14.61 -2.80
CA LEU A 244 -4.93 13.65 -1.77
C LEU A 244 -5.89 13.68 -0.57
N ILE A 245 -6.28 14.87 -0.10
CA ILE A 245 -7.20 15.05 1.02
C ILE A 245 -8.58 14.44 0.67
N ARG A 246 -9.10 14.70 -0.53
CA ARG A 246 -10.36 14.07 -0.98
C ARG A 246 -10.26 12.55 -1.08
N TRP A 247 -9.12 12.02 -1.50
CA TRP A 247 -8.89 10.57 -1.47
C TRP A 247 -8.87 10.03 -0.03
N ILE A 248 -8.27 10.73 0.93
CA ILE A 248 -8.28 10.32 2.35
C ILE A 248 -9.72 10.24 2.87
N ASP A 249 -10.56 11.23 2.55
CA ASP A 249 -11.98 11.21 2.90
C ASP A 249 -12.71 10.02 2.26
N GLN A 250 -12.41 9.70 1.00
CA GLN A 250 -12.98 8.54 0.31
C GLN A 250 -12.51 7.22 0.93
N ALA A 251 -11.22 7.08 1.24
CA ALA A 251 -10.66 5.90 1.90
C ALA A 251 -11.27 5.67 3.28
N GLN A 252 -11.63 6.74 4.01
CA GLN A 252 -12.35 6.66 5.28
C GLN A 252 -13.80 6.20 5.08
N LYS A 253 -14.53 6.79 4.12
CA LYS A 253 -15.91 6.39 3.79
C LYS A 253 -16.02 4.93 3.37
N GLU A 254 -15.00 4.44 2.66
CA GLU A 254 -14.90 3.06 2.19
C GLU A 254 -14.27 2.11 3.24
N CYS A 255 -14.04 2.60 4.46
CA CYS A 255 -13.52 1.85 5.61
C CYS A 255 -12.10 1.27 5.40
N PHE A 256 -11.29 1.80 4.49
CA PHE A 256 -9.88 1.39 4.32
C PHE A 256 -8.93 2.05 5.32
N ILE A 257 -9.32 3.21 5.84
CA ILE A 257 -8.75 3.86 7.02
C ILE A 257 -9.87 4.12 8.04
N THR A 258 -9.53 4.26 9.31
CA THR A 258 -10.53 4.54 10.37
C THR A 258 -10.81 6.04 10.42
N GLU A 259 -11.88 6.46 11.11
CA GLU A 259 -12.14 7.89 11.34
C GLU A 259 -10.98 8.58 12.08
N ARG A 260 -10.29 7.86 12.97
CA ARG A 260 -9.12 8.38 13.68
C ARG A 260 -7.95 8.67 12.75
N CYS A 261 -7.83 7.95 11.62
CA CYS A 261 -6.77 8.17 10.65
C CYS A 261 -6.83 9.58 10.02
N THR A 262 -8.01 10.19 9.90
CA THR A 262 -8.16 11.55 9.31
C THR A 262 -7.64 12.64 10.23
N GLN A 263 -7.33 12.31 11.49
CA GLN A 263 -6.81 13.23 12.50
C GLN A 263 -5.29 13.12 12.68
N LEU A 264 -4.61 12.23 11.94
CA LEU A 264 -3.17 12.00 12.07
C LEU A 264 -2.29 13.15 11.53
N PHE A 265 -2.88 14.06 10.77
CA PHE A 265 -2.22 15.19 10.14
C PHE A 265 -3.08 16.45 10.22
N SER A 266 -2.45 17.61 9.99
CA SER A 266 -3.10 18.91 9.92
C SER A 266 -2.88 19.52 8.55
N VAL A 267 -3.87 20.25 8.05
CA VAL A 267 -3.78 20.99 6.78
C VAL A 267 -3.92 22.47 7.05
N GLY A 268 -2.98 23.28 6.55
CA GLY A 268 -2.97 24.74 6.71
C GLY A 268 -2.86 25.48 5.38
N GLN A 269 -3.39 26.70 5.33
CA GLN A 269 -3.31 27.58 4.13
C GLN A 269 -2.13 28.56 4.19
N SER A 270 -1.41 28.58 5.32
CA SER A 270 -0.16 29.31 5.54
C SER A 270 0.64 28.59 6.62
N LEU A 271 1.95 28.82 6.71
CA LEU A 271 2.78 28.22 7.75
C LEU A 271 2.30 28.56 9.16
N ALA A 272 1.82 29.78 9.40
CA ALA A 272 1.31 30.20 10.71
C ALA A 272 0.00 29.46 11.09
N ASP A 273 -0.92 29.30 10.13
CA ASP A 273 -2.14 28.51 10.32
C ASP A 273 -1.81 27.03 10.55
N LEU A 274 -0.89 26.48 9.76
CA LEU A 274 -0.45 25.10 9.87
C LEU A 274 0.19 24.82 11.24
N GLN A 275 1.10 25.70 11.68
CA GLN A 275 1.76 25.58 12.99
C GLN A 275 0.73 25.50 14.11
N LYS A 276 -0.23 26.44 14.13
CA LYS A 276 -1.30 26.46 15.14
C LYS A 276 -2.10 25.15 15.15
N LYS A 277 -2.39 24.58 13.98
CA LYS A 277 -3.12 23.31 13.86
C LYS A 277 -2.27 22.10 14.26
N MET A 278 -0.96 22.14 14.05
CA MET A 278 -0.04 21.08 14.48
C MET A 278 0.15 21.10 16.00
N ASP A 279 0.24 22.28 16.62
CA ASP A 279 0.32 22.44 18.08
C ASP A 279 -0.92 21.86 18.80
N MET A 280 -2.02 21.70 18.08
CA MET A 280 -3.27 21.09 18.56
C MET A 280 -3.40 19.60 18.24
N GLN A 281 -2.48 19.00 17.48
CA GLN A 281 -2.51 17.55 17.24
C GLN A 281 -2.30 16.81 18.55
N LYS A 282 -3.10 15.78 18.74
CA LYS A 282 -3.01 14.88 19.89
C LYS A 282 -2.47 13.54 19.43
N ASP A 283 -1.88 12.82 20.36
CA ASP A 283 -1.55 11.41 20.16
C ASP A 283 -2.83 10.63 19.86
N ILE A 284 -2.78 9.84 18.81
CA ILE A 284 -3.91 9.03 18.35
C ILE A 284 -3.45 7.58 18.34
N HIS A 285 -4.10 6.78 19.19
CA HIS A 285 -3.97 5.34 19.19
C HIS A 285 -5.12 4.72 18.41
N ILE A 286 -4.82 3.77 17.51
CA ILE A 286 -5.79 3.13 16.63
C ILE A 286 -5.78 1.64 16.90
N ASP A 287 -6.91 1.10 17.34
CA ASP A 287 -7.08 -0.34 17.54
C ASP A 287 -7.45 -1.00 16.21
N LEU A 288 -6.42 -1.43 15.45
CA LEU A 288 -6.64 -2.02 14.13
C LEU A 288 -7.50 -3.29 14.16
N GLN A 289 -7.44 -4.06 15.25
CA GLN A 289 -8.20 -5.31 15.37
C GLN A 289 -9.71 -5.00 15.44
N ASN A 290 -10.09 -4.07 16.30
CA ASN A 290 -11.49 -3.75 16.54
C ASN A 290 -12.05 -2.73 15.54
N GLU A 291 -11.22 -1.82 15.03
CA GLU A 291 -11.68 -0.72 14.17
C GLU A 291 -11.62 -1.07 12.66
N LYS A 292 -10.70 -1.95 12.23
CA LYS A 292 -10.38 -2.15 10.80
C LYS A 292 -10.58 -3.57 10.27
N TRP A 293 -9.93 -4.58 10.88
CA TRP A 293 -9.77 -5.88 10.24
C TRP A 293 -11.07 -6.70 10.11
N GLY A 294 -12.03 -6.52 11.02
CA GLY A 294 -13.23 -7.36 11.02
C GLY A 294 -12.91 -8.84 11.33
N PRO A 295 -13.84 -9.78 11.06
CA PRO A 295 -13.58 -11.21 11.25
C PRO A 295 -12.52 -11.73 10.28
N SER A 296 -11.78 -12.78 10.67
CA SER A 296 -10.89 -13.53 9.77
C SER A 296 -11.70 -14.21 8.66
N GLU A 297 -11.11 -14.33 7.48
CA GLU A 297 -11.77 -14.92 6.31
C GLU A 297 -11.63 -16.45 6.31
N THR A 298 -10.60 -17.03 6.95
CA THR A 298 -10.40 -18.49 7.02
C THR A 298 -10.90 -19.16 8.30
N LYS A 299 -11.16 -18.42 9.39
CA LYS A 299 -11.67 -18.92 10.69
C LYS A 299 -10.82 -20.04 11.35
N THR A 300 -9.52 -20.13 11.10
CA THR A 300 -8.66 -21.22 11.60
C THR A 300 -7.42 -20.69 12.34
N HIS A 301 -7.26 -21.07 13.62
CA HIS A 301 -6.01 -20.90 14.38
C HIS A 301 -4.98 -21.94 13.91
N ILE A 302 -3.70 -21.55 13.73
CA ILE A 302 -2.59 -22.46 13.42
C ILE A 302 -1.33 -22.14 14.24
N GLU A 303 -0.63 -23.19 14.66
CA GLU A 303 0.72 -23.17 15.26
C GLU A 303 1.79 -22.92 14.18
N ILE A 304 2.62 -21.90 14.37
CA ILE A 304 3.70 -21.53 13.46
C ILE A 304 5.01 -22.16 13.95
N HIS A 305 5.63 -22.99 13.11
CA HIS A 305 6.94 -23.57 13.39
C HIS A 305 8.04 -22.66 12.83
N GLU A 306 8.95 -22.22 13.69
CA GLU A 306 10.18 -21.54 13.28
C GLU A 306 11.16 -22.55 12.69
N ILE A 307 11.80 -22.19 11.58
CA ILE A 307 12.98 -22.91 11.08
C ILE A 307 14.19 -22.10 11.55
N GLU A 308 15.07 -22.75 12.31
CA GLU A 308 16.34 -22.20 12.82
C GLU A 308 17.28 -21.70 11.72
#